data_AF-A0A7W4F8I0-F1
#
_entry.id   AF-A0A7W4F8I0-F1
#
_cell.length_a   1.000
_cell.length_b   1.000
_cell.length_c   1.000
_cell.angle_alpha   90.00
_cell.angle_beta   90.00
_cell.angle_gamma   90.00
#
_symmetry.space_group_name_H-M   'P 1'
#
loop_
_entity.id
_entity.type
_entity.pdbx_description
1 polymer ?
#
loop_
_entity_poly.entity_id
_entity_poly.type
_entity_poly.pdbx_seq_one_letter_code
_entity_poly.pdbx_strand_id
1 'polypeptide(L)'
;MFSLGKLFGSKDGNKVSAIKMLPAAYAEAVGKEGHCRVKRLRADIGVFELHFSNDKGEKYACHMTACITGIDLVFAANNRSVLVSPPFTPAKLKPVLDIALADCEIAM
;
A
#
# COMPACT_ATOMS: atom_id res chain seq x y z
N MET A 1 29.69 13.10 -17.58
CA MET A 1 28.33 13.68 -17.55
C MET A 1 27.54 12.93 -16.47
N PHE A 2 27.33 13.53 -15.30
CA PHE A 2 26.55 12.90 -14.22
C PHE A 2 25.06 13.09 -14.52
N SER A 3 24.34 12.00 -14.72
CA SER A 3 22.89 12.03 -14.94
C SER A 3 22.17 12.11 -13.60
N LEU A 4 21.59 13.29 -13.31
CA LEU A 4 20.68 13.50 -12.17
C LEU A 4 19.49 12.52 -12.19
N GLY A 5 19.14 11.95 -13.35
CA GLY A 5 18.11 10.91 -13.45
C GLY A 5 18.41 9.62 -12.67
N LYS A 6 19.69 9.29 -12.43
CA LYS A 6 20.06 8.12 -11.58
C LYS A 6 19.97 8.40 -10.08
N LEU A 7 19.96 9.67 -9.66
CA LEU A 7 19.75 10.05 -8.25
C LEU A 7 18.26 10.06 -7.87
N PHE A 8 17.36 10.31 -8.83
CA PHE A 8 15.91 10.32 -8.60
C PHE A 8 15.19 9.06 -9.11
N GLY A 9 15.83 8.24 -9.94
CA GLY A 9 15.26 6.99 -10.47
C GLY A 9 14.97 5.91 -9.42
N SER A 10 15.46 6.04 -8.19
CA SER A 10 15.12 5.12 -7.09
C SER A 10 13.91 5.54 -6.26
N LYS A 11 13.49 6.82 -6.33
CA LYS A 11 12.46 7.39 -5.44
C LYS A 11 11.10 6.72 -5.66
N ASP A 12 10.71 6.53 -6.92
CA ASP A 12 9.51 5.77 -7.25
C ASP A 12 9.67 4.26 -7.05
N GLY A 13 10.90 3.74 -7.14
CA GLY A 13 11.19 2.33 -6.86
C GLY A 13 10.82 1.94 -5.43
N ASN A 14 11.15 2.80 -4.46
CA ASN A 14 10.77 2.62 -3.06
C ASN A 14 9.25 2.66 -2.85
N LYS A 15 8.58 3.65 -3.44
CA LYS A 15 7.12 3.79 -3.40
C LYS A 15 6.41 2.58 -4.01
N VAL A 16 6.81 2.16 -5.21
CA VAL A 16 6.25 1.00 -5.90
C VAL A 16 6.54 -0.29 -5.14
N SER A 17 7.76 -0.44 -4.60
CA SER A 17 8.13 -1.59 -3.77
C SER A 17 7.23 -1.69 -2.53
N ALA A 18 7.06 -0.59 -1.79
CA ALA A 18 6.19 -0.52 -0.63
C ALA A 18 4.74 -0.87 -0.98
N ILE A 19 4.18 -0.30 -2.05
CA ILE A 19 2.81 -0.61 -2.51
C ILE A 19 2.68 -2.10 -2.87
N LYS A 20 3.65 -2.67 -3.59
CA LYS A 20 3.63 -4.09 -3.98
C LYS A 20 3.81 -5.05 -2.81
N MET A 21 4.31 -4.58 -1.66
CA MET A 21 4.42 -5.37 -0.44
C MET A 21 3.12 -5.43 0.39
N LEU A 22 2.14 -4.55 0.13
CA LEU A 22 0.88 -4.52 0.88
C LEU A 22 0.10 -5.86 0.85
N PRO A 23 0.01 -6.59 -0.29
CA PRO A 23 -0.58 -7.93 -0.30
C PRO A 23 0.12 -8.94 0.60
N ALA A 24 1.45 -8.91 0.65
CA ALA A 24 2.23 -9.79 1.52
C ALA A 24 2.04 -9.41 3.00
N ALA A 25 2.05 -8.12 3.32
CA ALA A 25 1.74 -7.60 4.65
C ALA A 25 0.35 -8.03 5.13
N TYR A 26 -0.63 -8.04 4.23
CA TYR A 26 -1.97 -8.49 4.53
C TYR A 26 -2.04 -10.00 4.77
N ALA A 27 -1.36 -10.80 3.95
CA ALA A 27 -1.28 -12.25 4.14
C ALA A 27 -0.60 -12.64 5.47
N GLU A 28 0.41 -11.88 5.91
CA GLU A 28 1.00 -12.08 7.25
C GLU A 28 0.06 -11.71 8.39
N ALA A 29 -0.84 -10.74 8.18
CA ALA A 29 -1.78 -10.28 9.21
C ALA A 29 -3.02 -11.18 9.37
N VAL A 30 -3.57 -11.69 8.25
CA VAL A 30 -4.84 -12.44 8.21
C VAL A 30 -4.64 -13.94 7.95
N GLY A 31 -3.42 -14.37 7.59
CA GLY A 31 -3.15 -15.77 7.27
C GLY A 31 -3.75 -16.20 5.93
N LYS A 32 -4.36 -17.39 5.88
CA LYS A 32 -4.89 -18.00 4.64
C LYS A 32 -6.33 -17.61 4.30
N GLU A 33 -7.02 -16.92 5.19
CA GLU A 33 -8.48 -16.71 5.12
C GLU A 33 -8.86 -15.46 4.29
N GLY A 34 -7.90 -14.54 4.11
CA GLY A 34 -8.09 -13.34 3.30
C GLY A 34 -7.13 -13.24 2.11
N HIS A 35 -7.63 -12.73 0.98
CA HIS A 35 -6.81 -12.34 -0.17
C HIS A 35 -6.78 -10.83 -0.34
N CYS A 36 -5.59 -10.28 -0.58
CA CYS A 36 -5.39 -8.88 -0.95
C CYS A 36 -4.64 -8.79 -2.27
N ARG A 37 -5.01 -7.83 -3.12
CA ARG A 37 -4.30 -7.54 -4.37
C ARG A 37 -4.29 -6.04 -4.66
N VAL A 38 -3.20 -5.57 -5.25
CA VAL A 38 -3.09 -4.20 -5.76
C VAL A 38 -3.65 -4.15 -7.18
N LYS A 39 -4.51 -3.17 -7.46
CA LYS A 39 -5.04 -2.88 -8.80
C LYS A 39 -4.89 -1.39 -9.12
N ARG A 40 -5.00 -1.10 -10.43
CA ARG A 40 -5.00 0.27 -10.99
C ARG A 40 -3.85 1.16 -10.50
N LEU A 41 -2.67 0.57 -10.26
CA LEU A 41 -1.48 1.30 -9.83
C LEU A 41 -1.02 2.28 -10.92
N ARG A 42 -1.05 3.56 -10.58
CA ARG A 42 -0.45 4.68 -11.31
C ARG A 42 0.73 5.19 -10.50
N ALA A 43 1.89 4.57 -10.72
CA ALA A 43 3.09 4.79 -9.92
C ALA A 43 3.62 6.23 -10.00
N ASP A 44 3.46 6.89 -11.14
CA ASP A 44 3.82 8.28 -11.39
C ASP A 44 3.13 9.24 -10.41
N ILE A 45 1.83 9.07 -10.19
CA ILE A 45 1.02 9.92 -9.29
C ILE A 45 0.72 9.27 -7.94
N GLY A 46 1.19 8.04 -7.71
CA GLY A 46 1.04 7.33 -6.43
C GLY A 46 -0.39 6.87 -6.13
N VAL A 47 -1.26 6.74 -7.13
CA VAL A 47 -2.65 6.31 -6.94
C VAL A 47 -2.78 4.80 -7.21
N PHE A 48 -3.52 4.09 -6.36
CA PHE A 48 -3.76 2.66 -6.51
C PHE A 48 -5.03 2.22 -5.77
N GLU A 49 -5.45 0.98 -6.00
CA GLU A 49 -6.56 0.36 -5.28
C GLU A 49 -6.08 -0.90 -4.56
N LEU A 50 -6.48 -1.08 -3.30
CA LEU A 50 -6.39 -2.35 -2.60
C LEU A 50 -7.72 -3.07 -2.70
N HIS A 51 -7.69 -4.29 -3.24
CA HIS A 51 -8.86 -5.15 -3.34
C HIS A 51 -8.68 -6.30 -2.37
N PHE A 52 -9.61 -6.39 -1.42
CA PHE A 52 -9.69 -7.43 -0.42
C PHE A 52 -10.81 -8.39 -0.78
N SER A 53 -10.63 -9.66 -0.45
CA SER A 53 -11.70 -10.65 -0.46
C SER A 53 -11.49 -11.71 0.60
N ASN A 54 -12.57 -12.17 1.21
CA ASN A 54 -12.56 -13.30 2.15
C ASN A 54 -12.84 -14.64 1.43
N ASP A 55 -12.81 -15.72 2.21
CA ASP A 55 -13.13 -17.10 1.79
C ASP A 55 -14.57 -17.25 1.26
N LYS A 56 -15.51 -16.43 1.74
CA LYS A 56 -16.89 -16.35 1.25
C LYS A 56 -17.04 -15.63 -0.09
N GLY A 57 -15.95 -15.04 -0.61
CA GLY A 57 -15.94 -14.34 -1.89
C GLY A 57 -16.50 -12.91 -1.84
N GLU A 58 -16.77 -12.38 -0.65
CA GLU A 58 -17.12 -10.98 -0.43
C GLU A 58 -15.92 -10.11 -0.81
N LYS A 59 -16.17 -8.93 -1.40
CA LYS A 59 -15.12 -8.09 -1.99
C LYS A 59 -15.24 -6.66 -1.50
N TYR A 60 -14.13 -6.11 -1.04
CA TYR A 60 -14.01 -4.70 -0.68
C TYR A 60 -12.85 -4.09 -1.46
N ALA A 61 -13.03 -2.85 -1.93
CA ALA A 61 -12.01 -2.12 -2.64
C ALA A 61 -11.80 -0.76 -1.99
N CYS A 62 -10.56 -0.46 -1.63
CA CYS A 62 -10.16 0.81 -1.06
C CYS A 62 -9.30 1.57 -2.07
N HIS A 63 -9.71 2.81 -2.39
CA HIS A 63 -8.90 3.71 -3.21
C HIS A 63 -7.85 4.39 -2.32
N MET A 64 -6.61 4.37 -2.77
CA MET A 64 -5.48 4.81 -1.98
C MET A 64 -4.54 5.73 -2.76
N THR A 65 -3.88 6.60 -2.01
CA THR A 65 -2.78 7.43 -2.52
C THR A 65 -1.53 7.19 -1.67
N ALA A 66 -0.36 7.22 -2.30
CA ALA A 66 0.95 7.18 -1.66
C ALA A 66 1.83 8.30 -2.21
N CYS A 67 2.32 9.19 -1.34
CA CYS A 67 3.22 10.27 -1.71
C CYS A 67 4.55 10.17 -0.95
N ILE A 68 5.63 10.68 -1.57
CA ILE A 68 6.97 10.67 -1.00
C ILE A 68 7.19 12.01 -0.29
N THR A 69 7.44 12.00 1.01
CA THR A 69 7.71 13.22 1.82
C THR A 69 9.19 13.41 2.12
N GLY A 70 10.06 12.86 1.26
CA GLY A 70 11.51 12.82 1.46
C GLY A 70 12.01 11.39 1.36
N ILE A 71 12.32 10.79 2.52
CA ILE A 71 12.65 9.36 2.64
C ILE A 71 11.41 8.50 3.00
N ASP A 72 10.41 9.12 3.61
CA ASP A 72 9.20 8.45 4.07
C ASP A 72 8.12 8.42 2.98
N LEU A 73 7.17 7.50 3.16
CA LEU A 73 5.96 7.42 2.35
C LEU A 73 4.75 7.75 3.22
N VAL A 74 3.88 8.64 2.74
CA VAL A 74 2.58 8.88 3.34
C VAL A 74 1.54 8.17 2.51
N PHE A 75 0.86 7.21 3.12
CA PHE A 75 -0.30 6.54 2.56
C PHE A 75 -1.57 7.21 3.06
N ALA A 76 -2.57 7.39 2.21
CA ALA A 76 -3.84 7.95 2.60
C ALA A 76 -5.02 7.22 1.93
N ALA A 77 -6.11 7.10 2.69
CA ALA A 77 -7.40 6.56 2.29
C ALA A 77 -8.49 7.14 3.20
N ASN A 78 -9.65 7.47 2.64
CA ASN A 78 -10.85 7.85 3.41
C ASN A 78 -10.59 8.88 4.55
N ASN A 79 -9.94 10.00 4.21
CA ASN A 79 -9.54 11.07 5.14
C ASN A 79 -8.60 10.66 6.30
N ARG A 80 -8.03 9.45 6.22
CA ARG A 80 -7.01 8.94 7.15
C ARG A 80 -5.68 8.85 6.42
N SER A 81 -4.59 9.11 7.12
CA SER A 81 -3.24 9.02 6.57
C SER A 81 -2.27 8.41 7.56
N VAL A 82 -1.28 7.68 7.04
CA VAL A 82 -0.20 7.13 7.85
C VAL A 82 1.14 7.35 7.15
N LEU A 83 2.15 7.70 7.95
CA LEU A 83 3.53 7.84 7.51
C LEU A 83 4.30 6.55 7.80
N VAL A 84 5.00 6.04 6.79
CA VAL A 84 5.82 4.83 6.88
C VAL A 84 7.24 5.15 6.46
N SER A 85 8.19 4.91 7.36
CA SER A 85 9.61 5.10 7.12
C SER A 85 10.29 3.82 6.63
N PRO A 86 11.29 3.93 5.75
CA PRO A 86 12.10 2.79 5.33
C PRO A 86 12.82 2.10 6.53
N PRO A 87 13.23 0.83 6.39
CA PRO A 87 12.93 -0.08 5.28
C PRO A 87 11.46 -0.48 5.28
N PHE A 88 10.85 -0.59 4.10
CA PHE A 88 9.46 -1.01 3.96
C PHE A 88 9.38 -2.53 4.15
N THR A 89 8.87 -2.95 5.30
CA THR A 89 8.65 -4.36 5.64
C THR A 89 7.17 -4.62 5.84
N PRO A 90 6.71 -5.88 5.70
CA PRO A 90 5.34 -6.27 5.99
C PRO A 90 4.80 -5.71 7.31
N ALA A 91 5.55 -5.87 8.40
CA ALA A 91 5.19 -5.36 9.73
C ALA A 91 4.98 -3.83 9.77
N LYS A 92 5.83 -3.06 9.08
CA LYS A 92 5.71 -1.59 9.02
C LYS A 92 4.58 -1.11 8.11
N LEU A 93 4.09 -1.96 7.20
CA LEU A 93 2.98 -1.65 6.30
C LEU A 93 1.62 -1.98 6.91
N LYS A 94 1.57 -2.68 8.05
CA LYS A 94 0.31 -3.01 8.74
C LYS A 94 -0.59 -1.78 8.99
N PRO A 95 -0.09 -0.62 9.46
CA PRO A 95 -0.91 0.58 9.63
C PRO A 95 -1.58 1.10 8.35
N VAL A 96 -1.01 0.79 7.18
CA VAL A 96 -1.61 1.13 5.88
C VAL A 96 -2.87 0.30 5.63
N LEU A 97 -2.87 -0.96 6.07
CA LEU A 97 -4.03 -1.85 5.98
C LEU A 97 -5.12 -1.42 6.97
N ASP A 98 -4.74 -1.00 8.17
CA ASP A 98 -5.68 -0.51 9.19
C ASP A 98 -6.49 0.68 8.66
N ILE A 99 -5.86 1.64 7.98
CA ILE A 99 -6.59 2.77 7.37
C ILE A 99 -7.39 2.36 6.13
N ALA A 100 -6.92 1.35 5.37
CA ALA A 100 -7.62 0.89 4.17
C ALA A 100 -8.92 0.14 4.52
N LEU A 101 -8.88 -0.65 5.59
CA LEU A 101 -9.99 -1.46 6.09
C LEU A 101 -10.87 -0.74 7.11
N ALA A 102 -10.55 0.51 7.48
CA ALA A 102 -11.29 1.25 8.50
C ALA A 102 -12.80 1.40 8.22
N ASP A 103 -13.19 1.39 6.94
CA ASP A 103 -14.59 1.46 6.50
C ASP A 103 -15.05 0.14 5.83
N CYS A 104 -14.30 -0.95 6.03
CA CYS A 104 -14.64 -2.27 5.52
C CYS A 104 -15.60 -2.97 6.48
N GLU A 105 -16.84 -3.19 6.03
CA GLU A 105 -17.86 -3.93 6.80
C GLU A 105 -17.77 -5.45 6.61
N ILE A 106 -16.86 -5.92 5.76
CA ILE A 106 -16.65 -7.34 5.49
C ILE A 106 -16.01 -7.99 6.73
N ALA A 107 -16.57 -9.11 7.17
CA ALA A 107 -15.91 -9.99 8.15
C ALA A 107 -14.69 -10.63 7.48
N MET A 108 -13.51 -10.18 7.90
CA MET A 108 -12.20 -10.66 7.42
C MET A 108 -11.73 -11.86 8.24
#